data_AF-K1SEX9-F1
#
_entry.id   AF-K1SEX9-F1
#
_cell.length_a   1.000
_cell.length_b   1.000
_cell.length_c   1.000
_cell.angle_alpha   90.00
_cell.angle_beta   90.00
_cell.angle_gamma   90.00
#
_symmetry.space_group_name_H-M   'P 1'
#
loop_
_entity.id
_entity.type
_entity.pdbx_description
1 polymer ?
#
loop_
_entity_poly.entity_id
_entity_poly.type
_entity_poly.pdbx_seq_one_letter_code
_entity_poly.pdbx_strand_id
1 'polypeptide(L)' 'TLMGKLPQRILEHVTNQKIWLVSGGVSDRKAMLDAGFDRVVQVTPEEMPLDEAMKPEVARNNIIKAIREQFAL' A
#
# COMPACT_ATOMS: atom_id res chain seq x y z
N THR A 1 -3.25 -9.51 -3.47
CA THR A 1 -3.97 -8.22 -3.48
C THR A 1 -4.86 -8.14 -4.69
N LEU A 2 -4.32 -8.44 -5.87
CA LEU A 2 -5.10 -8.93 -7.01
C LEU A 2 -5.62 -10.34 -6.70
N MET A 3 -6.58 -10.84 -7.49
CA MET A 3 -7.41 -12.05 -7.29
C MET A 3 -8.78 -11.79 -6.63
N GLY A 4 -9.46 -10.70 -7.00
CA GLY A 4 -10.85 -10.44 -6.58
C GLY A 4 -11.02 -10.02 -5.11
N LYS A 5 -9.91 -9.71 -4.43
CA LYS A 5 -9.90 -9.19 -3.06
C LYS A 5 -10.36 -7.73 -3.04
N LEU A 6 -10.68 -7.23 -1.84
CA LEU A 6 -11.23 -5.89 -1.63
C LEU A 6 -10.50 -4.77 -2.39
N PRO A 7 -9.15 -4.66 -2.38
CA PRO A 7 -8.46 -3.59 -3.12
C PRO A 7 -8.74 -3.61 -4.63
N GLN A 8 -8.77 -4.80 -5.23
CA GLN A 8 -9.10 -4.95 -6.66
C GLN A 8 -10.58 -4.62 -6.92
N ARG A 9 -11.50 -5.06 -6.06
CA ARG A 9 -12.93 -4.74 -6.20
C ARG A 9 -13.19 -3.24 -6.13
N ILE A 10 -12.50 -2.51 -5.25
CA ILE A 10 -12.58 -1.04 -5.20
C ILE A 10 -12.07 -0.45 -6.51
N LEU A 11 -10.91 -0.89 -6.99
CA LEU A 11 -10.32 -0.44 -8.25
C LEU A 11 -11.26 -0.65 -9.45
N GLU A 12 -11.95 -1.79 -9.52
CA GLU A 12 -12.92 -2.11 -10.57
C GLU A 12 -14.15 -1.18 -10.61
N HIS A 13 -14.51 -0.54 -9.50
CA HIS A 13 -15.74 0.26 -9.39
C HIS A 13 -15.52 1.76 -9.32
N VAL A 14 -14.29 2.20 -9.03
CA VAL A 14 -13.99 3.64 -9.02
C VAL A 14 -13.99 4.17 -10.44
N THR A 15 -14.65 5.31 -10.62
CA THR A 15 -14.69 6.01 -11.91
C THR A 15 -14.14 7.41 -11.72
N ASN A 16 -13.09 7.76 -12.48
CA ASN A 16 -12.57 9.13 -12.57
C ASN A 16 -11.90 9.68 -11.28
N GLN A 17 -11.38 8.82 -10.40
CA GLN A 17 -10.52 9.22 -9.27
C GLN A 17 -9.21 8.46 -9.30
N LYS A 18 -8.12 9.10 -8.83
CA LYS A 18 -6.85 8.42 -8.61
C LYS A 18 -6.94 7.50 -7.40
N ILE A 19 -6.48 6.26 -7.53
CA ILE A 19 -6.48 5.28 -6.44
C ILE A 19 -5.07 4.85 -6.11
N TRP A 20 -4.73 4.92 -4.82
CA TRP A 20 -3.45 4.46 -4.32
C TRP A 20 -3.64 3.18 -3.53
N LEU A 21 -2.73 2.22 -3.72
CA LEU A 21 -2.61 1.04 -2.88
C LEU A 21 -1.57 1.32 -1.79
N VAL A 22 -2.00 1.40 -0.53
CA VAL A 22 -1.11 1.50 0.64
C VAL A 22 -1.12 0.15 1.36
N SER A 23 0.03 -0.50 1.49
CA SER A 23 0.12 -1.86 2.05
C SER A 23 1.35 -2.03 2.94
N GLY A 24 1.27 -2.95 3.90
CA GLY A 24 2.39 -3.36 4.75
C GLY A 24 3.60 -3.77 3.93
N GLY A 25 3.42 -4.69 2.98
CA GLY A 25 4.45 -5.17 2.06
C GLY A 25 3.90 -5.30 0.64
N VAL A 26 4.78 -5.22 -0.37
CA VAL A 26 4.41 -5.33 -1.78
C VAL A 26 5.40 -6.26 -2.49
N SER A 27 4.96 -7.48 -2.78
CA SER A 27 5.82 -8.48 -3.44
C SER A 27 5.96 -8.26 -4.95
N ASP A 28 4.90 -7.81 -5.62
CA ASP A 28 4.92 -7.52 -7.06
C ASP A 28 4.31 -6.15 -7.33
N ARG A 29 5.17 -5.13 -7.30
CA ARG A 29 4.79 -3.73 -7.52
C ARG A 29 4.30 -3.49 -8.94
N LYS A 30 4.91 -4.15 -9.92
CA LYS A 30 4.58 -3.95 -11.33
C LYS A 30 3.16 -4.44 -11.61
N ALA A 31 2.81 -5.63 -11.13
CA ALA A 31 1.45 -6.15 -11.27
C ALA A 31 0.39 -5.21 -10.66
N MET A 32 0.68 -4.54 -9.53
CA MET A 32 -0.27 -3.58 -8.95
C MET A 32 -0.43 -2.33 -9.82
N LEU A 33 0.65 -1.80 -10.39
CA LEU A 33 0.57 -0.65 -11.30
C LEU A 33 -0.15 -1.02 -12.60
N ASP A 34 0.17 -2.17 -13.18
CA ASP A 34 -0.46 -2.70 -14.40
C ASP A 34 -1.96 -2.99 -14.18
N ALA A 35 -2.38 -3.29 -12.95
CA ALA A 35 -3.80 -3.45 -12.60
C ALA A 35 -4.59 -2.13 -12.59
N GLY A 36 -3.92 -0.98 -12.56
CA GLY A 36 -4.55 0.35 -12.64
C GLY A 36 -4.43 1.20 -11.37
N PHE A 37 -3.68 0.77 -10.34
CA PHE A 37 -3.38 1.66 -9.22
C PHE A 37 -2.45 2.79 -9.67
N ASP A 38 -2.82 4.05 -9.46
CA ASP A 38 -1.98 5.22 -9.78
C ASP A 38 -0.68 5.27 -8.98
N ARG A 39 -0.70 4.71 -7.77
CA ARG A 39 0.48 4.61 -6.90
C ARG A 39 0.37 3.40 -6.00
N VAL A 40 1.53 2.84 -5.69
CA VAL A 40 1.69 1.73 -4.77
C VAL A 40 2.67 2.15 -3.68
N VAL A 41 2.27 2.10 -2.42
CA VAL A 41 3.07 2.52 -1.27
C VAL A 41 3.25 1.31 -0.37
N GLN A 42 4.51 0.94 -0.15
CA GLN A 42 4.87 -0.03 0.87
C GLN A 42 5.22 0.76 2.14
N VAL A 43 4.56 0.45 3.25
CA VAL A 43 4.78 1.19 4.50
C VAL A 43 5.86 0.55 5.36
N THR A 44 6.08 -0.76 5.26
CA THR A 44 7.13 -1.45 6.02
C THR A 44 8.44 -1.45 5.21
N PRO A 45 9.57 -1.00 5.79
CA PRO A 45 10.88 -1.12 5.15
C PRO A 45 11.23 -2.57 4.81
N GLU A 46 11.90 -2.83 3.68
CA GLU A 46 12.21 -4.20 3.23
C GLU A 46 13.05 -5.00 4.23
N GLU A 47 13.94 -4.33 4.95
CA GLU A 47 14.85 -4.96 5.92
C GLU A 47 14.22 -5.19 7.31
N MET A 48 12.99 -4.70 7.53
CA MET A 48 12.33 -4.82 8.83
C MET A 48 11.81 -6.26 9.05
N PRO A 49 12.17 -6.93 10.15
CA PRO A 49 11.63 -8.25 10.49
C PRO A 49 10.10 -8.24 10.61
N LEU A 50 9.46 -9.32 10.17
CA LEU A 50 7.98 -9.41 10.15
C LEU A 50 7.37 -9.28 11.55
N ASP A 51 7.98 -9.91 12.56
CA ASP A 51 7.53 -9.86 13.96
C ASP A 51 7.58 -8.43 14.51
N GLU A 52 8.55 -7.63 14.09
CA GLU A 52 8.63 -6.21 14.41
C GLU A 52 7.59 -5.39 13.64
N ALA A 53 7.48 -5.61 12.33
CA ALA A 53 6.54 -4.91 11.46
C ALA A 53 5.07 -5.11 11.86
N MET A 54 4.75 -6.26 12.47
CA MET A 54 3.41 -6.59 12.95
C MET A 54 3.06 -5.97 14.30
N LYS A 55 4.03 -5.37 15.02
CA LYS A 55 3.73 -4.64 16.27
C LYS A 55 2.81 -3.45 15.95
N PRO A 56 1.66 -3.29 16.64
CA PRO A 56 0.68 -2.27 16.30
C PRO A 56 1.25 -0.85 16.23
N GLU A 57 2.13 -0.48 17.16
CA GLU A 57 2.76 0.84 17.18
C GLU A 57 3.71 1.05 16.00
N VAL A 58 4.46 0.02 15.62
CA VAL A 58 5.38 0.06 14.47
C VAL A 58 4.59 0.19 13.17
N ALA A 59 3.58 -0.66 12.95
CA ALA A 59 2.71 -0.60 11.78
C ALA A 59 2.03 0.78 11.65
N ARG A 60 1.51 1.32 12.75
CA ARG A 60 0.88 2.66 12.78
C ARG A 60 1.89 3.76 12.42
N ASN A 61 3.08 3.74 13.00
CA ASN A 61 4.12 4.74 12.73
C ASN A 61 4.59 4.67 11.27
N ASN A 62 4.75 3.47 10.73
CA ASN A 62 5.10 3.24 9.34
C ASN A 62 4.06 3.82 8.37
N ILE A 63 2.77 3.60 8.64
CA ILE A 63 1.68 4.20 7.83
C ILE A 63 1.75 5.72 7.89
N ILE A 64 1.86 6.32 9.08
CA ILE A 64 1.89 7.79 9.24
C ILE A 64 3.09 8.38 8.49
N LYS A 65 4.27 7.79 8.67
CA LYS A 65 5.50 8.24 8.02
C LYS A 65 5.38 8.16 6.50
N ALA A 66 4.94 7.01 5.98
CA ALA A 66 4.78 6.82 4.54
C ALA A 66 3.81 7.84 3.93
N ILE A 67 2.66 8.10 4.57
CA ILE A 67 1.71 9.10 4.08
C ILE A 67 2.32 10.50 4.10
N ARG A 68 2.97 10.92 5.20
CA ARG A 68 3.63 12.24 5.27
C ARG A 68 4.65 12.43 4.14
N GLU A 69 5.50 11.44 3.89
CA GLU A 69 6.49 11.47 2.82
C GLU A 69 5.85 11.61 1.43
N GLN A 70 4.70 10.99 1.19
CA GLN A 70 4.03 11.10 -0.11
C GLN A 70 3.35 12.45 -0.35
N PHE A 71 2.95 13.16 0.71
CA PHE A 71 2.23 14.43 0.62
C PHE A 71 3.06 15.66 1.03
N ALA A 72 4.33 15.47 1.41
CA ALA A 72 5.22 16.52 1.92
C ALA A 72 4.61 17.32 3.10
N LEU A 73 3.88 16.62 3.97
CA LEU A 73 3.20 17.16 5.16
C LEU A 73 4.06 17.04 6.43
#